data_AF-A0A6A4FN25-F1
#
_entry.id   AF-A0A6A4FN25-F1
#
_cell.length_a   1.000
_cell.length_b   1.000
_cell.length_c   1.000
_cell.angle_alpha   90.00
_cell.angle_beta   90.00
_cell.angle_gamma   90.00
#
_symmetry.space_group_name_H-M   'P 1'
#
loop_
_entity.id
_entity.type
_entity.pdbx_description
1 polymer ?
#
loop_
_entity_poly.entity_id
_entity_poly.type
_entity_poly.pdbx_seq_one_letter_code
_entity_poly.pdbx_strand_id
1 'polypeptide(L)'
;MRRLSTAAAAAAPARTSRLSLGRLFQQQPIEELPELRSLLAVQNLVATIPEQPQPRRLSDDGAYRKWLDTYRSRNSLSAQTQLDKDAFDAFVKEAGAYLQSQEDEAFQGCDKVGPMEEEELDSPKAEAFVEAVKLKLSRHMFTQAAASFELLDKDKDGKVQVEEVEKLLQVAALGNGPDWLKSQFQLYDADGDEIINETESKLIFDSMIATQKAVMTEIFATHVDNLPKKHEKLFAKSLSEEDFKSKIPEKVRCVFHFANKLDEQRKTYDWEIFADSQKAEFPELHNLLAVYAKGFYDERFIFYERKQEKRSTRYKGLLLAAAIGLGDYIAAVI
;
A
#
# COMPACT_ATOMS: atom_id res chain seq x y z
N MET A 1 -72.73 -32.71 -16.42
CA MET A 1 -73.22 -31.68 -17.35
C MET A 1 -72.81 -30.31 -16.81
N ARG A 2 -72.43 -29.43 -17.73
CA ARG A 2 -71.81 -28.10 -17.54
C ARG A 2 -72.68 -27.10 -16.76
N ARG A 3 -72.01 -26.18 -16.06
CA ARG A 3 -72.29 -24.72 -15.96
C ARG A 3 -71.07 -24.08 -15.27
N LEU A 4 -70.01 -23.74 -16.00
CA LEU A 4 -69.72 -22.38 -16.50
C LEU A 4 -69.99 -21.29 -15.44
N SER A 5 -68.94 -20.94 -14.67
CA SER A 5 -68.89 -19.72 -13.87
C SER A 5 -68.00 -18.73 -14.60
N THR A 6 -68.57 -17.57 -14.91
CA THR A 6 -67.98 -16.44 -15.62
C THR A 6 -66.94 -15.72 -14.75
N ALA A 7 -65.83 -15.36 -15.40
CA ALA A 7 -64.77 -14.55 -14.85
C ALA A 7 -65.23 -13.11 -14.56
N ALA A 8 -64.85 -12.59 -13.39
CA ALA A 8 -64.80 -11.16 -13.12
C ALA A 8 -63.32 -10.77 -12.94
N ALA A 9 -62.77 -10.10 -13.95
CA ALA A 9 -61.43 -9.53 -13.91
C ALA A 9 -61.43 -8.28 -13.01
N ALA A 10 -60.83 -8.39 -11.83
CA ALA A 10 -60.51 -7.24 -11.00
C ALA A 10 -59.17 -6.66 -11.47
N ALA A 11 -59.21 -5.52 -12.15
CA ALA A 11 -58.04 -4.74 -12.52
C ALA A 11 -57.40 -4.13 -11.26
N ALA A 12 -56.19 -4.57 -10.91
CA ALA A 12 -55.36 -3.90 -9.93
C ALA A 12 -54.75 -2.63 -10.55
N PRO A 13 -54.80 -1.46 -9.89
CA PRO A 13 -54.21 -0.25 -10.43
C PRO A 13 -52.68 -0.37 -10.37
N ALA A 14 -52.05 -0.27 -11.55
CA ALA A 14 -50.62 -0.10 -11.68
C ALA A 14 -50.18 1.16 -10.92
N ARG A 15 -49.51 0.97 -9.77
CA ARG A 15 -48.74 2.03 -9.12
C ARG A 15 -47.54 2.33 -10.02
N THR A 16 -47.75 3.25 -10.95
CA THR A 16 -46.70 3.95 -11.66
C THR A 16 -45.85 4.69 -10.62
N SER A 17 -44.68 4.15 -10.30
CA SER A 17 -43.65 4.89 -9.58
C SER A 17 -43.22 6.06 -10.46
N ARG A 18 -43.86 7.22 -10.29
CA ARG A 18 -43.30 8.49 -10.78
C ARG A 18 -41.98 8.68 -10.05
N LEU A 19 -40.88 8.23 -10.67
CA LEU A 19 -39.55 8.70 -10.34
C LEU A 19 -39.61 10.22 -10.46
N SER A 20 -39.60 10.90 -9.32
CA SER A 20 -39.62 12.36 -9.32
C SER A 20 -38.39 12.84 -10.08
N LEU A 21 -38.59 13.75 -11.04
CA LEU A 21 -37.49 14.43 -11.74
C LEU A 21 -36.46 14.99 -10.75
N GLY A 22 -36.87 15.37 -9.54
CA GLY A 22 -35.96 15.78 -8.45
C GLY A 22 -34.89 14.75 -8.08
N ARG A 23 -35.18 13.43 -8.11
CA ARG A 23 -34.15 12.39 -7.88
C ARG A 23 -33.21 12.19 -9.06
N LEU A 24 -33.59 12.59 -10.26
CA LEU A 24 -32.68 12.60 -11.42
C LEU A 24 -31.63 13.74 -11.31
N PHE A 25 -31.87 14.75 -10.47
CA PHE A 25 -31.04 15.94 -10.32
C PHE A 25 -30.27 16.03 -8.99
N GLN A 26 -30.56 15.20 -7.99
CA GLN A 26 -29.73 15.10 -6.80
C GLN A 26 -28.43 14.36 -7.13
N GLN A 27 -27.40 15.13 -7.47
CA GLN A 27 -26.04 14.62 -7.53
C GLN A 27 -25.59 14.40 -6.09
N GLN A 28 -25.34 13.14 -5.74
CA GLN A 28 -24.64 12.81 -4.51
C GLN A 28 -23.28 13.53 -4.53
N PRO A 29 -22.84 14.17 -3.42
CA PRO A 29 -21.49 14.71 -3.30
C PRO A 29 -20.45 13.64 -3.67
N ILE A 30 -19.37 14.05 -4.33
CA ILE A 30 -18.34 13.12 -4.81
C ILE A 30 -17.74 12.38 -3.62
N GLU A 31 -17.54 13.09 -2.51
CA GLU A 31 -16.99 12.63 -1.24
C GLU A 31 -17.80 11.49 -0.62
N GLU A 32 -19.11 11.44 -0.88
CA GLU A 32 -19.99 10.40 -0.34
C GLU A 32 -20.01 9.12 -1.19
N LEU A 33 -19.31 9.09 -2.33
CA LEU A 33 -19.23 7.88 -3.15
C LEU A 33 -18.56 6.74 -2.36
N PRO A 34 -19.17 5.54 -2.27
CA PRO A 34 -18.63 4.44 -1.48
C PRO A 34 -17.18 4.05 -1.82
N GLU A 35 -16.82 4.15 -3.10
CA GLU A 35 -15.44 3.95 -3.55
C GLU A 35 -14.48 4.95 -2.88
N LEU A 36 -14.77 6.26 -2.99
CA LEU A 36 -13.89 7.30 -2.47
C LEU A 36 -13.82 7.28 -0.95
N ARG A 37 -14.92 6.95 -0.27
CA ARG A 37 -14.91 6.74 1.19
C ARG A 37 -14.04 5.56 1.61
N SER A 38 -14.06 4.45 0.85
CA SER A 38 -13.21 3.29 1.16
C SER A 38 -11.73 3.62 0.92
N LEU A 39 -11.42 4.37 -0.15
CA LEU A 39 -10.06 4.85 -0.43
C LEU A 39 -9.56 5.83 0.65
N LEU A 40 -10.41 6.76 1.07
CA LEU A 40 -10.10 7.73 2.13
C LEU A 40 -9.86 7.03 3.47
N ALA A 41 -10.67 6.01 3.80
CA ALA A 41 -10.45 5.20 4.99
C ALA A 41 -9.08 4.53 4.96
N VAL A 42 -8.71 3.87 3.84
CA VAL A 42 -7.36 3.28 3.69
C VAL A 42 -6.27 4.33 3.86
N GLN A 43 -6.39 5.48 3.19
CA GLN A 43 -5.43 6.59 3.30
C GLN A 43 -5.24 7.02 4.76
N ASN A 44 -6.33 7.24 5.48
CA ASN A 44 -6.27 7.66 6.88
C ASN A 44 -5.64 6.59 7.76
N LEU A 45 -6.03 5.31 7.58
CA LEU A 45 -5.49 4.21 8.37
C LEU A 45 -3.98 4.04 8.15
N VAL A 46 -3.50 3.99 6.90
CA VAL A 46 -2.05 3.83 6.66
C VAL A 46 -1.24 5.07 7.06
N ALA A 47 -1.85 6.25 7.13
CA ALA A 47 -1.20 7.46 7.64
C ALA A 47 -0.94 7.40 9.16
N THR A 48 -1.65 6.55 9.90
CA THR A 48 -1.41 6.36 11.35
C THR A 48 -0.23 5.44 11.66
N ILE A 49 0.35 4.79 10.64
CA ILE A 49 1.49 3.89 10.81
C ILE A 49 2.70 4.73 11.27
N PRO A 50 3.30 4.41 12.44
CA PRO A 50 4.44 5.17 12.98
C PRO A 50 5.71 4.91 12.15
N GLU A 51 6.70 5.80 12.30
CA GLU A 51 8.01 5.70 11.61
C GLU A 51 8.73 4.36 11.83
N GLN A 52 8.52 3.74 13.00
CA GLN A 52 8.95 2.36 13.27
C GLN A 52 7.69 1.49 13.44
N PRO A 53 7.20 0.86 12.36
CA PRO A 53 5.96 0.10 12.36
C PRO A 53 6.18 -1.29 12.97
N GLN A 54 6.45 -1.34 14.28
CA GLN A 54 6.60 -2.60 15.00
C GLN A 54 5.24 -3.30 15.11
N PRO A 55 5.06 -4.50 14.51
CA PRO A 55 3.85 -5.26 14.69
C PRO A 55 3.84 -5.88 16.08
N ARG A 56 2.84 -5.55 16.89
CA ARG A 56 2.60 -6.08 18.23
C ARG A 56 2.69 -7.59 18.29
N ARG A 57 2.10 -8.29 17.31
CA ARG A 57 2.14 -9.78 17.26
C ARG A 57 3.57 -10.35 17.16
N LEU A 58 4.53 -9.59 16.66
CA LEU A 58 5.92 -10.01 16.55
C LEU A 58 6.79 -9.46 17.68
N SER A 59 6.48 -8.25 18.16
CA SER A 59 7.24 -7.56 19.20
C SER A 59 6.84 -7.97 20.62
N ASP A 60 5.55 -8.17 20.88
CA ASP A 60 5.04 -8.43 22.21
C ASP A 60 5.59 -9.76 22.74
N ASP A 61 6.05 -9.73 23.99
CA ASP A 61 6.74 -10.83 24.66
C ASP A 61 7.93 -11.43 23.89
N GLY A 62 8.47 -10.70 22.89
CA GLY A 62 9.51 -11.19 22.00
C GLY A 62 9.08 -12.41 21.20
N ALA A 63 7.82 -12.50 20.78
CA ALA A 63 7.25 -13.67 20.09
C ALA A 63 8.11 -14.13 18.91
N TYR A 64 8.56 -13.22 18.04
CA TYR A 64 9.42 -13.60 16.92
C TYR A 64 10.80 -14.09 17.36
N ARG A 65 11.40 -13.47 18.38
CA ARG A 65 12.69 -13.92 18.94
C ARG A 65 12.56 -15.32 19.56
N LYS A 66 11.47 -15.60 20.28
CA LYS A 66 11.17 -16.94 20.80
C LYS A 66 11.01 -17.97 19.70
N TRP A 67 10.37 -17.59 18.59
CA TRP A 67 10.27 -18.44 17.41
C TRP A 67 11.65 -18.73 16.81
N LEU A 68 12.51 -17.72 16.66
CA LEU A 68 13.90 -17.89 16.20
C LEU A 68 14.69 -18.84 17.10
N ASP A 69 14.61 -18.65 18.43
CA ASP A 69 15.31 -19.52 19.39
C ASP A 69 14.81 -20.98 19.33
N THR A 70 13.51 -21.17 19.08
CA THR A 70 12.91 -22.50 18.88
C THR A 70 13.41 -23.13 17.58
N TYR A 71 13.44 -22.37 16.48
CA TYR A 71 13.98 -22.82 15.19
C TYR A 71 15.44 -23.22 15.32
N ARG A 72 16.25 -22.39 15.99
CA ARG A 72 17.67 -22.64 16.27
C ARG A 72 17.87 -23.95 17.03
N SER A 73 17.12 -24.13 18.11
CA SER A 73 17.20 -25.33 18.96
C SER A 73 16.81 -26.60 18.21
N ARG A 74 15.75 -26.55 17.39
CA ARG A 74 15.28 -27.70 16.61
C ARG A 74 16.27 -28.12 15.52
N ASN A 75 16.97 -27.16 14.92
CA ASN A 75 17.94 -27.39 13.85
C ASN A 75 19.39 -27.51 14.36
N SER A 76 19.61 -27.49 15.68
CA SER A 76 20.95 -27.55 16.30
C SER A 76 21.91 -26.48 15.76
N LEU A 77 21.39 -25.30 15.43
CA LEU A 77 22.18 -24.18 14.91
C LEU A 77 22.83 -23.40 16.07
N SER A 78 24.06 -22.95 15.89
CA SER A 78 24.71 -21.97 16.75
C SER A 78 24.87 -20.63 16.02
N ALA A 79 25.16 -19.55 16.74
CA ALA A 79 25.44 -18.25 16.13
C ALA A 79 26.62 -18.30 15.14
N GLN A 80 27.62 -19.15 15.41
CA GLN A 80 28.78 -19.37 14.53
C GLN A 80 28.54 -20.38 13.40
N THR A 81 27.33 -20.95 13.31
CA THR A 81 27.03 -21.89 12.23
C THR A 81 26.97 -21.13 10.90
N GLN A 82 27.60 -21.69 9.88
CA GLN A 82 27.49 -21.21 8.52
C GLN A 82 26.38 -21.98 7.79
N LEU A 83 25.49 -21.26 7.13
CA LEU A 83 24.44 -21.81 6.28
C LEU A 83 24.91 -21.77 4.83
N ASP A 84 24.86 -22.90 4.15
CA ASP A 84 24.90 -22.91 2.68
C ASP A 84 23.57 -22.38 2.11
N LYS A 85 23.50 -22.25 0.78
CA LYS A 85 22.33 -21.73 0.09
C LYS A 85 21.05 -22.53 0.38
N ASP A 86 21.14 -23.86 0.40
CA ASP A 86 19.98 -24.72 0.63
C ASP A 86 19.47 -24.59 2.07
N ALA A 87 20.37 -24.51 3.05
CA ALA A 87 20.03 -24.31 4.46
C ALA A 87 19.48 -22.89 4.72
N PHE A 88 20.02 -21.88 4.04
CA PHE A 88 19.50 -20.51 4.06
C PHE A 88 18.08 -20.46 3.49
N ASP A 89 17.86 -21.03 2.31
CA ASP A 89 16.54 -21.06 1.65
C ASP A 89 15.50 -21.79 2.52
N ALA A 90 15.89 -22.88 3.18
CA ALA A 90 15.04 -23.59 4.13
C ALA A 90 14.68 -22.73 5.35
N PHE A 91 15.65 -22.04 5.95
CA PHE A 91 15.42 -21.15 7.09
C PHE A 91 14.49 -20.00 6.72
N VAL A 92 14.79 -19.32 5.62
CA VAL A 92 13.99 -18.22 5.12
C VAL A 92 12.57 -18.67 4.81
N LYS A 93 12.39 -19.83 4.17
CA LYS A 93 11.07 -20.39 3.88
C LYS A 93 10.24 -20.63 5.13
N GLU A 94 10.83 -21.19 6.18
CA GLU A 94 10.12 -21.44 7.44
C GLU A 94 9.75 -20.15 8.18
N ALA A 95 10.66 -19.17 8.22
CA ALA A 95 10.38 -17.86 8.81
C ALA A 95 9.31 -17.10 8.01
N GLY A 96 9.34 -17.17 6.67
CA GLY A 96 8.30 -16.63 5.81
C GLY A 96 6.94 -17.29 6.05
N ALA A 97 6.90 -18.61 6.26
CA ALA A 97 5.67 -19.32 6.60
C ALA A 97 5.11 -18.91 7.97
N TYR A 98 5.99 -18.70 8.96
CA TYR A 98 5.58 -18.16 10.27
C TYR A 98 4.96 -16.78 10.13
N LEU A 99 5.61 -15.85 9.42
CA LEU A 99 5.07 -14.51 9.20
C LEU A 99 3.75 -14.52 8.43
N GLN A 100 3.62 -15.35 7.40
CA GLN A 100 2.37 -15.52 6.66
C GLN A 100 1.24 -15.98 7.60
N SER A 101 1.51 -16.93 8.52
CA SER A 101 0.49 -17.37 9.47
C SER A 101 0.03 -16.25 10.41
N GLN A 102 0.95 -15.41 10.88
CA GLN A 102 0.63 -14.27 11.74
C GLN A 102 -0.17 -13.20 10.98
N GLU A 103 0.18 -12.95 9.72
CA GLU A 103 -0.54 -12.06 8.83
C GLU A 103 -1.96 -12.57 8.54
N ASP A 104 -2.10 -13.85 8.19
CA ASP A 104 -3.40 -14.46 7.87
C ASP A 104 -4.34 -14.40 9.08
N GLU A 105 -3.85 -14.70 10.29
CA GLU A 105 -4.64 -14.56 11.51
C GLU A 105 -5.06 -13.12 11.79
N ALA A 106 -4.20 -12.14 11.51
CA ALA A 106 -4.51 -10.73 11.68
C ALA A 106 -5.61 -10.27 10.71
N PHE A 107 -5.56 -10.70 9.45
CA PHE A 107 -6.58 -10.37 8.45
C PHE A 107 -7.86 -11.20 8.59
N GLN A 108 -7.83 -12.42 9.14
CA GLN A 108 -9.05 -13.20 9.42
C GLN A 108 -10.00 -12.48 10.38
N GLY A 109 -9.45 -11.69 11.31
CA GLY A 109 -10.24 -10.85 12.23
C GLY A 109 -10.68 -9.51 11.64
N CYS A 110 -10.20 -9.15 10.45
CA CYS A 110 -10.48 -7.87 9.81
C CYS A 110 -11.45 -8.05 8.64
N ASP A 111 -12.61 -7.42 8.71
CA ASP A 111 -13.40 -7.19 7.50
C ASP A 111 -12.59 -6.34 6.52
N LYS A 112 -12.94 -6.45 5.23
CA LYS A 112 -12.44 -5.52 4.22
C LYS A 112 -12.74 -4.07 4.62
N VAL A 113 -11.82 -3.18 4.27
CA VAL A 113 -11.96 -1.74 4.50
C VAL A 113 -12.99 -1.20 3.52
N GLY A 114 -14.14 -0.82 4.07
CA GLY A 114 -15.20 -0.11 3.36
C GLY A 114 -15.23 1.37 3.72
N PRO A 115 -16.35 2.06 3.45
CA PRO A 115 -16.60 3.42 3.91
C PRO A 115 -16.56 3.43 5.44
N MET A 116 -15.75 4.31 6.00
CA MET A 116 -15.67 4.55 7.45
C MET A 116 -16.02 6.01 7.73
N GLU A 117 -16.74 6.25 8.82
CA GLU A 117 -16.87 7.59 9.40
C GLU A 117 -15.59 7.98 10.16
N GLU A 118 -15.42 9.27 10.45
CA GLU A 118 -14.23 9.78 11.14
C GLU A 118 -14.09 9.17 12.55
N GLU A 119 -15.21 8.97 13.25
CA GLU A 119 -15.25 8.36 14.58
C GLU A 119 -14.85 6.88 14.59
N GLU A 120 -14.92 6.21 13.43
CA GLU A 120 -14.52 4.81 13.29
C GLU A 120 -13.01 4.65 13.11
N LEU A 121 -12.26 5.71 12.81
CA LEU A 121 -10.81 5.68 12.60
C LEU A 121 -10.03 5.35 13.88
N ASP A 122 -10.61 5.64 15.05
CA ASP A 122 -10.05 5.30 16.37
C ASP A 122 -10.65 3.99 16.94
N SER A 123 -11.40 3.26 16.14
CA SER A 123 -12.05 2.02 16.59
C SER A 123 -11.05 0.85 16.71
N PRO A 124 -11.36 -0.19 17.51
CA PRO A 124 -10.57 -1.42 17.54
C PRO A 124 -10.43 -2.10 16.16
N LYS A 125 -11.39 -1.87 15.26
CA LYS A 125 -11.36 -2.37 13.87
C LYS A 125 -10.28 -1.66 13.05
N ALA A 126 -10.19 -0.33 13.18
CA ALA A 126 -9.14 0.46 12.55
C ALA A 126 -7.75 0.04 13.04
N GLU A 127 -7.59 -0.10 14.36
CA GLU A 127 -6.34 -0.55 14.97
C GLU A 127 -5.93 -1.95 14.51
N ALA A 128 -6.88 -2.90 14.43
CA ALA A 128 -6.63 -4.24 13.93
C ALA A 128 -6.20 -4.25 12.45
N PHE A 129 -6.81 -3.41 11.61
CA PHE A 129 -6.40 -3.30 10.21
C PHE A 129 -4.99 -2.72 10.08
N VAL A 130 -4.68 -1.65 10.82
CA VAL A 130 -3.34 -1.04 10.84
C VAL A 130 -2.30 -2.07 11.28
N GLU A 131 -2.60 -2.85 12.31
CA GLU A 131 -1.72 -3.93 12.78
C GLU A 131 -1.50 -5.02 11.71
N ALA A 132 -2.56 -5.41 10.99
CA ALA A 132 -2.45 -6.36 9.88
C ALA A 132 -1.61 -5.80 8.71
N VAL A 133 -1.71 -4.50 8.42
CA VAL A 133 -0.85 -3.83 7.41
C VAL A 133 0.62 -3.85 7.83
N LYS A 134 0.94 -3.62 9.11
CA LYS A 134 2.34 -3.74 9.59
C LYS A 134 2.90 -5.15 9.40
N LEU A 135 2.10 -6.18 9.69
CA LEU A 135 2.50 -7.58 9.46
C LEU A 135 2.75 -7.88 7.97
N LYS A 136 1.85 -7.41 7.10
CA LYS A 136 2.02 -7.54 5.64
C LYS A 136 3.30 -6.84 5.17
N LEU A 137 3.58 -5.65 5.70
CA LEU A 137 4.82 -4.93 5.42
C LEU A 137 6.05 -5.74 5.85
N SER A 138 6.08 -6.26 7.08
CA SER A 138 7.15 -7.13 7.57
C SER A 138 7.33 -8.39 6.70
N ARG A 139 6.25 -9.02 6.23
CA ARG A 139 6.35 -10.18 5.32
C ARG A 139 6.96 -9.81 3.96
N HIS A 140 6.59 -8.69 3.37
CA HIS A 140 7.17 -8.26 2.10
C HIS A 140 8.66 -7.91 2.26
N MET A 141 9.04 -7.25 3.35
CA MET A 141 10.45 -7.01 3.69
C MET A 141 11.23 -8.30 3.88
N PHE A 142 10.61 -9.30 4.51
CA PHE A 142 11.17 -10.63 4.66
C PHE A 142 11.39 -11.31 3.30
N THR A 143 10.43 -11.19 2.39
CA THR A 143 10.55 -11.74 1.02
C THR A 143 11.70 -11.09 0.25
N GLN A 144 12.00 -9.83 0.54
CA GLN A 144 13.18 -9.15 -0.01
C GLN A 144 14.48 -9.68 0.61
N ALA A 145 14.52 -9.87 1.94
CA ALA A 145 15.65 -10.51 2.62
C ALA A 145 15.89 -11.95 2.15
N ALA A 146 14.85 -12.67 1.73
CA ALA A 146 14.99 -13.98 1.12
C ALA A 146 15.85 -13.98 -0.15
N ALA A 147 15.85 -12.88 -0.89
CA ALA A 147 16.64 -12.72 -2.10
C ALA A 147 18.07 -12.24 -1.82
N SER A 148 18.45 -12.02 -0.57
CA SER A 148 19.72 -11.36 -0.21
C SER A 148 20.87 -12.31 0.10
N PHE A 149 20.77 -13.60 -0.19
CA PHE A 149 21.86 -14.55 0.05
C PHE A 149 23.18 -14.07 -0.58
N GLU A 150 23.13 -13.66 -1.85
CA GLU A 150 24.30 -13.17 -2.58
C GLU A 150 24.86 -11.85 -2.05
N LEU A 151 24.03 -11.08 -1.33
CA LEU A 151 24.45 -9.84 -0.66
C LEU A 151 25.06 -10.10 0.72
N LEU A 152 24.65 -11.20 1.37
CA LEU A 152 25.19 -11.64 2.66
C LEU A 152 26.51 -12.41 2.49
N ASP A 153 26.66 -13.19 1.42
CA ASP A 153 27.86 -13.97 1.07
C ASP A 153 28.96 -13.06 0.47
N LYS A 154 29.51 -12.15 1.30
CA LYS A 154 30.47 -11.12 0.86
C LYS A 154 31.78 -11.70 0.31
N ASP A 155 32.27 -12.79 0.90
CA ASP A 155 33.51 -13.45 0.47
C ASP A 155 33.31 -14.48 -0.65
N LYS A 156 32.05 -14.72 -1.04
CA LYS A 156 31.64 -15.66 -2.10
C LYS A 156 32.09 -17.09 -1.82
N ASP A 157 32.16 -17.47 -0.55
CA ASP A 157 32.47 -18.83 -0.12
C ASP A 157 31.26 -19.78 -0.23
N GLY A 158 30.09 -19.23 -0.59
CA GLY A 158 28.83 -19.95 -0.74
C GLY A 158 28.12 -20.17 0.58
N LYS A 159 28.47 -19.42 1.63
CA LYS A 159 27.91 -19.56 2.96
C LYS A 159 27.69 -18.21 3.65
N VAL A 160 26.77 -18.20 4.60
CA VAL A 160 26.43 -17.01 5.40
C VAL A 160 26.33 -17.37 6.87
N GLN A 161 26.68 -16.46 7.78
CA GLN A 161 26.60 -16.75 9.21
C GLN A 161 25.14 -16.69 9.68
N VAL A 162 24.73 -17.65 10.52
CA VAL A 162 23.37 -17.67 11.12
C VAL A 162 23.06 -16.35 11.83
N GLU A 163 24.04 -15.76 12.54
CA GLU A 163 23.85 -14.49 13.25
C GLU A 163 23.48 -13.32 12.31
N GLU A 164 24.09 -13.26 11.12
CA GLU A 164 23.82 -12.20 10.13
C GLU A 164 22.42 -12.35 9.54
N VAL A 165 22.03 -13.58 9.23
CA VAL A 165 20.68 -13.91 8.76
C VAL A 165 19.66 -13.56 9.84
N GLU A 166 19.84 -14.01 11.07
CA GLU A 166 18.91 -13.73 12.17
C GLU A 166 18.75 -12.24 12.44
N LYS A 167 19.84 -11.45 12.41
CA LYS A 167 19.78 -9.99 12.53
C LYS A 167 18.93 -9.39 11.42
N LEU A 168 19.20 -9.74 10.16
CA LEU A 168 18.44 -9.24 9.01
C LEU A 168 16.95 -9.60 9.13
N LEU A 169 16.64 -10.85 9.47
CA LEU A 169 15.26 -11.31 9.62
C LEU A 169 14.56 -10.65 10.81
N GLN A 170 15.28 -10.38 11.90
CA GLN A 170 14.75 -9.66 13.06
C GLN A 170 14.40 -8.22 12.71
N VAL A 171 15.27 -7.52 11.99
CA VAL A 171 14.98 -6.14 11.54
C VAL A 171 13.82 -6.13 10.56
N ALA A 172 13.76 -7.07 9.60
CA ALA A 172 12.64 -7.20 8.67
C ALA A 172 11.29 -7.42 9.40
N ALA A 173 11.29 -8.21 10.48
CA ALA A 173 10.10 -8.44 11.29
C ALA A 173 9.58 -7.17 11.99
N LEU A 174 10.47 -6.22 12.33
CA LEU A 174 10.13 -4.95 12.99
C LEU A 174 9.62 -3.86 12.03
N GLY A 175 9.56 -4.15 10.74
CA GLY A 175 8.94 -3.29 9.74
C GLY A 175 9.83 -2.15 9.22
N ASN A 176 9.26 -1.34 8.31
CA ASN A 176 9.96 -0.31 7.56
C ASN A 176 10.24 0.92 8.42
N GLY A 177 11.48 1.08 8.87
CA GLY A 177 11.92 2.23 9.66
C GLY A 177 13.44 2.45 9.61
N PRO A 178 13.99 3.32 10.48
CA PRO A 178 15.44 3.62 10.50
C PRO A 178 16.32 2.38 10.68
N ASP A 179 15.87 1.40 11.48
CA ASP A 179 16.61 0.14 11.69
C ASP A 179 16.68 -0.67 10.40
N TRP A 180 15.60 -0.71 9.62
CA TRP A 180 15.60 -1.35 8.31
C TRP A 180 16.49 -0.63 7.32
N LEU A 181 16.41 0.71 7.26
CA LEU A 181 17.31 1.50 6.41
C LEU A 181 18.78 1.22 6.73
N LYS A 182 19.12 1.10 8.02
CA LYS A 182 20.46 0.72 8.47
C LYS A 182 20.85 -0.70 8.07
N SER A 183 19.94 -1.65 8.22
CA SER A 183 20.18 -3.01 7.78
C SER A 183 20.35 -3.10 6.27
N GLN A 184 19.61 -2.31 5.48
CA GLN A 184 19.79 -2.24 4.02
C GLN A 184 21.13 -1.60 3.66
N PHE A 185 21.54 -0.53 4.35
CA PHE A 185 22.87 0.06 4.19
C PHE A 185 23.98 -0.98 4.34
N GLN A 186 23.95 -1.75 5.43
CA GLN A 186 24.95 -2.79 5.72
C GLN A 186 24.91 -3.97 4.73
N LEU A 187 23.73 -4.25 4.19
CA LEU A 187 23.51 -5.34 3.23
C LEU A 187 24.01 -4.99 1.82
N TYR A 188 23.86 -3.73 1.41
CA TYR A 188 24.29 -3.27 0.09
C TYR A 188 25.73 -2.73 0.06
N ASP A 189 26.32 -2.44 1.23
CA ASP A 189 27.76 -2.20 1.39
C ASP A 189 28.55 -3.48 1.05
N ALA A 190 28.95 -3.58 -0.22
CA ALA A 190 29.49 -4.80 -0.80
C ALA A 190 30.94 -5.08 -0.39
N ASP A 191 31.75 -4.03 -0.16
CA ASP A 191 33.14 -4.13 0.26
C ASP A 191 33.33 -4.03 1.78
N GLY A 192 32.26 -3.70 2.53
CA GLY A 192 32.25 -3.72 3.98
C GLY A 192 33.08 -2.58 4.59
N ASP A 193 33.26 -1.50 3.85
CA ASP A 193 34.03 -0.33 4.27
C ASP A 193 33.18 0.68 5.06
N GLU A 194 31.92 0.33 5.33
CA GLU A 194 30.89 1.16 5.99
C GLU A 194 30.54 2.44 5.19
N ILE A 195 30.79 2.42 3.89
CA ILE A 195 30.54 3.51 2.96
C ILE A 195 29.66 2.98 1.83
N ILE A 196 28.77 3.84 1.30
CA ILE A 196 28.02 3.49 0.08
C ILE A 196 28.25 4.48 -1.05
N ASN A 197 28.25 3.95 -2.26
CA ASN A 197 28.31 4.72 -3.50
C ASN A 197 26.90 5.01 -4.07
N GLU A 198 26.85 5.74 -5.19
CA GLU A 198 25.60 6.16 -5.84
C GLU A 198 24.71 4.97 -6.25
N THR A 199 25.34 3.89 -6.71
CA THR A 199 24.62 2.71 -7.21
C THR A 199 23.98 1.96 -6.04
N GLU A 200 24.72 1.75 -4.96
CA GLU A 200 24.23 1.08 -3.75
C GLU A 200 23.12 1.88 -3.06
N SER A 201 23.32 3.19 -2.92
CA SER A 201 22.30 4.11 -2.41
C SER A 201 20.99 3.99 -3.21
N LYS A 202 21.10 3.99 -4.54
CA LYS A 202 19.94 3.83 -5.41
C LYS A 202 19.25 2.47 -5.22
N LEU A 203 20.03 1.38 -5.10
CA LEU A 203 19.47 0.03 -4.91
C LEU A 203 18.72 -0.09 -3.58
N ILE A 204 19.25 0.48 -2.49
CA ILE A 204 18.58 0.53 -1.19
C ILE A 204 17.19 1.16 -1.32
N PHE A 205 17.12 2.37 -1.90
CA PHE A 205 15.86 3.08 -2.02
C PHE A 205 14.89 2.42 -3.00
N ASP A 206 15.35 1.99 -4.16
CA ASP A 206 14.52 1.29 -5.14
C ASP A 206 13.86 0.06 -4.51
N SER A 207 14.61 -0.66 -3.68
CA SER A 207 14.13 -1.85 -2.99
C SER A 207 13.08 -1.53 -1.92
N MET A 208 13.32 -0.53 -1.08
CA MET A 208 12.34 -0.05 -0.09
C MET A 208 11.05 0.47 -0.75
N ILE A 209 11.17 1.20 -1.86
CA ILE A 209 10.02 1.68 -2.64
C ILE A 209 9.24 0.50 -3.24
N ALA A 210 9.94 -0.47 -3.83
CA ALA A 210 9.31 -1.65 -4.44
C ALA A 210 8.49 -2.45 -3.40
N THR A 211 9.05 -2.65 -2.20
CA THR A 211 8.37 -3.31 -1.07
C THR A 211 7.07 -2.60 -0.71
N GLN A 212 7.10 -1.28 -0.55
CA GLN A 212 5.89 -0.52 -0.20
C GLN A 212 4.84 -0.51 -1.33
N LYS A 213 5.27 -0.46 -2.60
CA LYS A 213 4.36 -0.62 -3.75
C LYS A 213 3.69 -2.00 -3.77
N ALA A 214 4.44 -3.06 -3.49
CA ALA A 214 3.91 -4.42 -3.44
C ALA A 214 2.84 -4.56 -2.35
N VAL A 215 3.12 -4.04 -1.15
CA VAL A 215 2.18 -4.01 -0.02
C VAL A 215 0.89 -3.28 -0.41
N MET A 216 0.98 -2.07 -0.94
CA MET A 216 -0.21 -1.30 -1.33
C MET A 216 -1.01 -1.98 -2.45
N THR A 217 -0.32 -2.58 -3.41
CA THR A 217 -0.97 -3.31 -4.51
C THR A 217 -1.81 -4.46 -3.97
N GLU A 218 -1.26 -5.22 -3.02
CA GLU A 218 -1.95 -6.34 -2.40
C GLU A 218 -3.12 -5.87 -1.51
N ILE A 219 -2.93 -4.80 -0.73
CA ILE A 219 -4.01 -4.19 0.09
C ILE A 219 -5.21 -3.84 -0.78
N PHE A 220 -5.01 -3.07 -1.86
CA PHE A 220 -6.11 -2.67 -2.73
C PHE A 220 -6.72 -3.82 -3.54
N ALA A 221 -5.95 -4.88 -3.82
CA ALA A 221 -6.48 -6.05 -4.52
C ALA A 221 -7.38 -6.92 -3.64
N THR A 222 -7.08 -7.02 -2.34
CA THR A 222 -7.66 -8.08 -1.48
C THR A 222 -8.46 -7.56 -0.29
N HIS A 223 -8.11 -6.40 0.26
CA HIS A 223 -8.59 -5.94 1.56
C HIS A 223 -9.45 -4.67 1.52
N VAL A 224 -9.80 -4.16 0.33
CA VAL A 224 -10.59 -2.92 0.18
C VAL A 224 -11.87 -3.18 -0.60
N ASP A 225 -12.98 -2.65 -0.11
CA ASP A 225 -14.31 -2.79 -0.71
C ASP A 225 -14.67 -1.61 -1.64
N ASN A 226 -15.77 -1.79 -2.38
CA ASN A 226 -16.35 -0.77 -3.28
C ASN A 226 -15.44 -0.28 -4.40
N LEU A 227 -14.38 -1.04 -4.72
CA LEU A 227 -13.49 -0.73 -5.82
C LEU A 227 -14.07 -1.12 -7.19
N PRO A 228 -13.73 -0.38 -8.26
CA PRO A 228 -14.14 -0.74 -9.61
C PRO A 228 -13.50 -2.04 -10.07
N LYS A 229 -14.13 -2.77 -11.01
CA LYS A 229 -13.60 -4.05 -11.54
C LYS A 229 -12.18 -3.98 -12.13
N LYS A 230 -11.71 -2.79 -12.53
CA LYS A 230 -10.37 -2.57 -13.10
C LYS A 230 -9.41 -1.89 -12.10
N HIS A 231 -9.70 -1.97 -10.81
CA HIS A 231 -8.94 -1.26 -9.77
C HIS A 231 -7.45 -1.59 -9.79
N GLU A 232 -7.05 -2.85 -9.97
CA GLU A 232 -5.63 -3.23 -10.06
C GLU A 232 -4.88 -2.44 -11.14
N LYS A 233 -5.46 -2.33 -12.35
CA LYS A 233 -4.88 -1.57 -13.47
C LYS A 233 -4.88 -0.07 -13.21
N LEU A 234 -5.93 0.45 -12.57
CA LEU A 234 -6.02 1.85 -12.20
C LEU A 234 -4.99 2.20 -11.12
N PHE A 235 -4.80 1.32 -10.15
CA PHE A 235 -3.86 1.50 -9.06
C PHE A 235 -2.42 1.42 -9.56
N ALA A 236 -2.07 0.43 -10.39
CA ALA A 236 -0.74 0.36 -11.00
C ALA A 236 -0.39 1.61 -11.82
N LYS A 237 -1.37 2.19 -12.53
CA LYS A 237 -1.19 3.47 -13.21
C LYS A 237 -0.98 4.61 -12.22
N SER A 238 -1.77 4.64 -11.14
CA SER A 238 -1.67 5.67 -10.12
C SER A 238 -0.34 5.64 -9.38
N LEU A 239 0.22 4.46 -9.08
CA LEU A 239 1.57 4.33 -8.53
C LEU A 239 2.62 5.02 -9.41
N SER A 240 2.53 4.82 -10.72
CA SER A 240 3.47 5.41 -11.69
C SER A 240 3.29 6.93 -11.81
N GLU A 241 2.04 7.42 -11.79
CA GLU A 241 1.76 8.85 -11.77
C GLU A 241 2.21 9.52 -10.47
N GLU A 242 2.04 8.83 -9.34
CA GLU A 242 2.39 9.34 -8.02
C GLU A 242 3.91 9.43 -7.84
N ASP A 243 4.68 8.45 -8.34
CA ASP A 243 6.14 8.56 -8.40
C ASP A 243 6.59 9.87 -9.07
N PHE A 244 5.91 10.26 -10.15
CA PHE A 244 6.22 11.50 -10.87
C PHE A 244 5.75 12.74 -10.10
N LYS A 245 4.51 12.74 -9.57
CA LYS A 245 3.93 13.88 -8.83
C LYS A 245 4.72 14.19 -7.56
N SER A 246 5.04 13.16 -6.79
CA SER A 246 5.84 13.25 -5.56
C SER A 246 7.35 13.31 -5.81
N LYS A 247 7.77 13.27 -7.09
CA LYS A 247 9.18 13.35 -7.52
C LYS A 247 10.08 12.29 -6.86
N ILE A 248 9.55 11.10 -6.62
CA ILE A 248 10.26 10.00 -5.93
C ILE A 248 11.61 9.70 -6.59
N PRO A 249 11.73 9.56 -7.93
CA PRO A 249 13.03 9.33 -8.57
C PRO A 249 14.03 10.48 -8.37
N GLU A 250 13.55 11.72 -8.29
CA GLU A 250 14.41 12.88 -8.05
C GLU A 250 14.89 12.90 -6.60
N LYS A 251 14.00 12.61 -5.63
CA LYS A 251 14.35 12.51 -4.21
C LYS A 251 15.42 11.45 -3.97
N VAL A 252 15.26 10.25 -4.54
CA VAL A 252 16.27 9.18 -4.51
C VAL A 252 17.63 9.68 -5.01
N ARG A 253 17.64 10.44 -6.12
CA ARG A 253 18.88 11.03 -6.67
C ARG A 253 19.46 12.12 -5.76
N CYS A 254 18.60 12.96 -5.19
CA CYS A 254 18.99 14.07 -4.31
C CYS A 254 19.64 13.59 -3.01
N VAL A 255 19.16 12.49 -2.42
CA VAL A 255 19.79 11.90 -1.22
C VAL A 255 21.27 11.62 -1.48
N PHE A 256 21.64 11.15 -2.66
CA PHE A 256 23.05 10.95 -2.98
C PHE A 256 23.76 12.27 -3.35
N HIS A 257 23.19 13.11 -4.19
CA HIS A 257 23.92 14.28 -4.72
C HIS A 257 24.07 15.45 -3.74
N PHE A 258 23.16 15.64 -2.79
CA PHE A 258 23.17 16.77 -1.86
C PHE A 258 23.78 16.44 -0.50
N ALA A 259 24.12 15.16 -0.26
CA ALA A 259 24.89 14.74 0.91
C ALA A 259 26.27 15.45 0.97
N ASN A 260 26.67 15.86 2.18
CA ASN A 260 28.01 16.39 2.47
C ASN A 260 29.02 15.23 2.53
N LYS A 261 29.45 14.75 1.36
CA LYS A 261 30.31 13.58 1.19
C LYS A 261 31.71 13.74 1.79
N LEU A 262 32.29 12.61 2.19
CA LEU A 262 33.59 12.53 2.87
C LEU A 262 34.78 12.72 1.93
N ASP A 263 34.67 12.23 0.70
CA ASP A 263 35.78 12.22 -0.24
C ASP A 263 35.86 13.53 -1.03
N GLU A 264 37.10 13.93 -1.38
CA GLU A 264 37.36 15.11 -2.22
C GLU A 264 36.63 15.04 -3.58
N GLN A 265 36.29 13.82 -4.01
CA GLN A 265 35.64 13.51 -5.28
C GLN A 265 34.12 13.39 -5.17
N ARG A 266 33.55 13.49 -3.96
CA ARG A 266 32.10 13.46 -3.68
C ARG A 266 31.38 12.21 -4.20
N LYS A 267 31.94 11.03 -4.00
CA LYS A 267 31.41 9.73 -4.44
C LYS A 267 30.92 8.82 -3.32
N THR A 268 31.21 9.15 -2.07
CA THR A 268 31.02 8.22 -0.96
C THR A 268 30.58 8.92 0.32
N TYR A 269 29.75 8.26 1.11
CA TYR A 269 29.40 8.72 2.45
C TYR A 269 29.15 7.55 3.41
N ASP A 270 29.37 7.81 4.69
CA ASP A 270 29.11 6.89 5.80
C ASP A 270 27.62 6.86 6.19
N TRP A 271 27.29 6.03 7.18
CA TRP A 271 25.92 5.90 7.69
C TRP A 271 25.32 7.22 8.20
N GLU A 272 26.10 8.06 8.90
CA GLU A 272 25.57 9.29 9.50
C GLU A 272 25.15 10.29 8.43
N ILE A 273 26.03 10.53 7.45
CA ILE A 273 25.75 11.40 6.32
C ILE A 273 24.60 10.84 5.47
N PHE A 274 24.54 9.53 5.26
CA PHE A 274 23.44 8.88 4.54
C PHE A 274 22.09 9.13 5.21
N ALA A 275 22.00 8.85 6.51
CA ALA A 275 20.77 8.96 7.28
C ALA A 275 20.28 10.42 7.35
N ASP A 276 21.21 11.37 7.53
CA ASP A 276 20.86 12.79 7.56
C ASP A 276 20.40 13.30 6.19
N SER A 277 21.06 12.89 5.10
CA SER A 277 20.63 13.27 3.76
C SER A 277 19.31 12.63 3.37
N GLN A 278 19.06 11.37 3.77
CA GLN A 278 17.78 10.71 3.58
C GLN A 278 16.65 11.47 4.29
N LYS A 279 16.85 11.88 5.55
CA LYS A 279 15.86 12.65 6.30
C LYS A 279 15.58 14.02 5.68
N ALA A 280 16.60 14.68 5.14
CA ALA A 280 16.46 16.00 4.52
C ALA A 280 15.74 15.93 3.17
N GLU A 281 16.13 15.00 2.29
CA GLU A 281 15.68 14.96 0.89
C GLU A 281 14.50 14.03 0.64
N PHE A 282 14.35 12.99 1.47
CA PHE A 282 13.30 11.98 1.31
C PHE A 282 12.65 11.56 2.65
N PRO A 283 12.07 12.51 3.41
CA PRO A 283 11.54 12.26 4.75
C PRO A 283 10.40 11.23 4.78
N GLU A 284 9.59 11.14 3.73
CA GLU A 284 8.43 10.24 3.68
C GLU A 284 8.77 8.78 3.35
N LEU A 285 10.04 8.43 3.13
CA LEU A 285 10.47 7.07 2.77
C LEU A 285 9.95 5.99 3.75
N HIS A 286 9.82 6.33 5.03
CA HIS A 286 9.33 5.42 6.07
C HIS A 286 7.84 5.04 5.87
N ASN A 287 7.04 5.90 5.24
CA ASN A 287 5.59 5.69 5.04
C ASN A 287 5.13 6.16 3.65
N LEU A 288 5.70 5.57 2.60
CA LEU A 288 5.21 5.72 1.23
C LEU A 288 3.84 5.05 1.02
N LEU A 289 3.41 4.15 1.92
CA LEU A 289 2.05 3.60 1.92
C LEU A 289 1.01 4.73 1.93
N ALA A 290 1.19 5.73 2.80
CA ALA A 290 0.33 6.91 2.88
C ALA A 290 0.39 7.78 1.62
N VAL A 291 1.58 7.96 1.02
CA VAL A 291 1.76 8.70 -0.23
C VAL A 291 0.99 8.05 -1.37
N TYR A 292 1.15 6.73 -1.55
CA TYR A 292 0.48 5.99 -2.62
C TYR A 292 -1.03 5.86 -2.41
N ALA A 293 -1.49 5.68 -1.16
CA ALA A 293 -2.92 5.66 -0.85
C ALA A 293 -3.58 7.00 -1.17
N LYS A 294 -2.94 8.12 -0.78
CA LYS A 294 -3.40 9.47 -1.08
C LYS A 294 -3.40 9.75 -2.58
N GLY A 295 -2.32 9.41 -3.29
CA GLY A 295 -2.22 9.60 -4.74
C GLY A 295 -3.35 8.88 -5.49
N PHE A 296 -3.68 7.66 -5.06
CA PHE A 296 -4.80 6.93 -5.64
C PHE A 296 -6.15 7.56 -5.33
N TYR A 297 -6.39 8.00 -4.09
CA TYR A 297 -7.59 8.75 -3.74
C TYR A 297 -7.75 10.00 -4.62
N ASP A 298 -6.71 10.83 -4.72
CA ASP A 298 -6.72 12.09 -5.47
C ASP A 298 -7.03 11.86 -6.97
N GLU A 299 -6.44 10.84 -7.59
CA GLU A 299 -6.72 10.49 -8.99
C GLU A 299 -8.17 10.07 -9.21
N ARG A 300 -8.71 9.27 -8.29
CA ARG A 300 -10.10 8.81 -8.37
C ARG A 300 -11.06 9.97 -8.13
N PHE A 301 -10.74 10.88 -7.21
CA PHE A 301 -11.50 12.10 -6.96
C PHE A 301 -11.57 12.97 -8.23
N ILE A 302 -10.42 13.31 -8.82
CA ILE A 302 -10.32 14.09 -10.06
C ILE A 302 -11.07 13.42 -11.21
N PHE A 303 -11.05 12.09 -11.30
CA PHE A 303 -11.82 11.35 -12.30
C PHE A 303 -13.34 11.60 -12.14
N TYR A 304 -13.86 11.56 -10.91
CA TYR A 304 -15.28 11.81 -10.65
C TYR A 304 -15.67 13.26 -10.86
N GLU A 305 -14.82 14.21 -10.48
CA GLU A 305 -15.00 15.64 -10.73
C GLU A 305 -15.16 15.92 -12.23
N ARG A 306 -14.20 15.46 -13.05
CA ARG A 306 -14.26 15.58 -14.51
C ARG A 306 -15.49 14.89 -15.12
N LYS A 307 -15.95 13.79 -14.53
CA LYS A 307 -17.13 13.06 -14.98
C LYS A 307 -18.42 13.83 -14.67
N GLN A 308 -18.51 14.46 -13.49
CA GLN A 308 -19.63 15.28 -13.09
C GLN A 308 -19.71 16.57 -13.91
N GLU A 309 -18.57 17.22 -14.16
CA GLU A 309 -18.46 18.40 -15.03
C GLU A 309 -18.98 18.09 -16.45
N LYS A 310 -18.48 17.01 -17.07
CA LYS A 310 -18.95 16.58 -18.41
C LYS A 310 -20.44 16.30 -18.46
N ARG A 311 -21.01 15.71 -17.40
CA ARG A 311 -22.47 15.49 -17.30
C ARG A 311 -23.21 16.81 -17.20
N SER A 312 -22.75 17.72 -16.34
CA SER A 312 -23.32 19.06 -16.17
C SER A 312 -23.36 19.83 -17.50
N THR A 313 -22.24 19.84 -18.23
CA THR A 313 -22.16 20.50 -19.56
C THR A 313 -23.12 19.87 -20.57
N ARG A 314 -23.25 18.54 -20.61
CA ARG A 314 -24.23 17.85 -21.48
C ARG A 314 -25.67 18.22 -21.13
N TYR A 315 -25.99 18.28 -19.84
CA TYR A 315 -27.33 18.67 -19.39
C TYR A 315 -27.64 20.12 -19.73
N LYS A 316 -26.71 21.05 -19.49
CA LYS A 316 -26.85 22.46 -19.89
C LYS A 316 -27.07 22.59 -21.40
N GLY A 317 -26.31 21.85 -22.20
CA GLY A 317 -26.48 21.81 -23.65
C GLY A 317 -27.84 21.26 -24.10
N LEU A 318 -28.31 20.18 -23.47
CA LEU A 318 -29.63 19.59 -23.78
C LEU A 318 -30.79 20.50 -23.37
N LEU A 319 -30.69 21.15 -22.21
CA LEU A 319 -31.68 22.14 -21.76
C LEU A 319 -31.72 23.36 -22.68
N LEU A 320 -30.56 23.84 -23.13
CA LEU A 320 -30.47 24.93 -24.10
C LEU A 320 -31.13 24.54 -25.43
N ALA A 321 -30.83 23.34 -25.96
CA ALA A 321 -31.44 22.85 -27.19
C ALA A 321 -32.97 22.70 -27.07
N ALA A 322 -33.46 22.19 -25.93
CA ALA A 322 -34.89 22.08 -25.66
C ALA A 322 -35.57 23.46 -25.57
N ALA A 323 -34.91 24.43 -24.92
CA ALA A 323 -35.42 25.81 -24.82
C ALA A 323 -35.50 26.49 -26.19
N ILE A 324 -34.48 26.31 -27.05
CA ILE A 324 -34.49 26.81 -28.43
C ILE A 324 -35.65 26.17 -29.21
N GLY A 325 -35.78 24.83 -29.17
CA GLY A 325 -36.85 24.13 -29.90
C GLY A 325 -38.25 24.51 -29.44
N LEU A 326 -38.46 24.74 -28.15
CA LEU A 326 -39.72 25.27 -27.61
C LEU A 326 -39.97 26.72 -28.07
N GLY A 327 -38.93 27.55 -28.08
CA GLY A 327 -39.00 28.92 -28.60
C GLY A 327 -39.40 28.96 -30.07
N ASP A 328 -38.74 28.15 -30.92
CA ASP A 328 -39.03 28.05 -32.35
C ASP A 328 -40.45 27.52 -32.60
N TYR A 329 -40.90 26.52 -31.82
CA TYR A 329 -42.27 26.01 -31.93
C TYR A 329 -43.31 27.09 -31.57
N ILE A 330 -43.11 27.82 -30.47
CA ILE A 330 -44.02 28.89 -30.07
C ILE A 330 -44.04 30.00 -31.13
N ALA A 331 -42.88 30.39 -31.67
CA ALA A 331 -42.77 31.39 -32.73
C ALA A 331 -43.41 30.95 -34.06
N ALA A 332 -43.45 29.64 -34.35
CA ALA A 332 -44.08 29.12 -35.56
C ALA A 332 -45.60 28.94 -35.45
N VAL A 333 -46.15 28.89 -34.23
CA VAL A 333 -47.58 28.65 -33.95
C VAL A 333 -48.36 29.95 -33.70
N ILE A 334 -47.68 31.04 -33.35
CA ILE A 334 -48.25 32.39 -33.16
C ILE A 334 -48.15 33.19 -34.45
#